data_AF-A0A3N4HUB3-F1
#
_entry.id   AF-A0A3N4HUB3-F1
#
_cell.length_a   1.000
_cell.length_b   1.000
_cell.length_c   1.000
_cell.angle_alpha   90.00
_cell.angle_beta   90.00
_cell.angle_gamma   90.00
#
_symmetry.space_group_name_H-M   'P 1'
#
loop_
_entity.id
_entity.type
_entity.pdbx_description
1 polymer ?
#
loop_
_entity_poly.entity_id
_entity_poly.type
_entity_poly.pdbx_seq_one_letter_code
_entity_poly.pdbx_strand_id
1 'polypeptide(L)'
;MRVTSVTESERDFVSELSTYLQSAEGSWIIKTYYNEALHFAQVSYSDQDKPVLRDHMRIATVIPELTQVTAEYLLCNFQEIMPYLLQPSTPEVVTGIREDIPRGAYSIVNVPRTIGKLLAQRYRAGLLRQGQVQLLEATYRSYIAEARNLIRNQAGGEEIVEADWQARGLLMFFVHRDFRSERLECLIAKHLRDDGPVDMTLVGMVRAKTLRIQWYRAHLSKSTSSPKALARDRHIWRYDTQLLGALLGLSSVQERKQFINGVAGEDCFVSHYEFFRG
;
A
#
# COMPACT_ATOMS: atom_id res chain seq x y z
N MET A 1 11.47 -4.82 -43.59
CA MET A 1 11.47 -6.13 -42.91
C MET A 1 10.95 -5.93 -41.49
N ARG A 2 9.75 -6.44 -41.17
CA ARG A 2 9.27 -6.52 -39.78
C ARG A 2 9.97 -7.72 -39.15
N VAL A 3 10.87 -7.48 -38.20
CA VAL A 3 11.36 -8.53 -37.32
C VAL A 3 10.13 -9.04 -36.57
N THR A 4 9.66 -10.23 -36.92
CA THR A 4 8.71 -10.98 -36.11
C THR A 4 9.42 -11.27 -34.80
N SER A 5 9.18 -10.43 -33.80
CA SER A 5 9.66 -10.63 -32.44
C SER A 5 9.29 -12.06 -32.03
N VAL A 6 10.30 -12.86 -31.70
CA VAL A 6 10.11 -14.09 -30.95
C VAL A 6 9.17 -13.72 -29.81
N THR A 7 7.99 -14.34 -29.80
CA THR A 7 7.04 -14.21 -28.69
C THR A 7 7.75 -14.77 -27.46
N GLU A 8 8.46 -13.91 -26.75
CA GLU A 8 8.86 -14.19 -25.37
C GLU A 8 7.56 -14.60 -24.68
N SER A 9 7.50 -15.86 -24.27
CA SER A 9 6.35 -16.38 -23.53
C SER A 9 6.16 -15.42 -22.36
N GLU A 10 5.03 -14.72 -22.33
CA GLU A 10 4.70 -13.85 -21.20
C GLU A 10 4.86 -14.67 -19.93
N ARG A 11 5.69 -14.16 -19.02
CA ARG A 11 6.04 -14.85 -17.78
C ARG A 11 4.77 -15.05 -16.96
N ASP A 12 4.48 -16.30 -16.57
CA ASP A 12 3.28 -16.62 -15.79
C ASP A 12 3.54 -16.45 -14.30
N PHE A 13 3.44 -15.20 -13.84
CA PHE A 13 3.67 -14.84 -12.44
C PHE A 13 2.69 -15.51 -11.48
N VAL A 14 1.50 -15.88 -11.93
CA VAL A 14 0.51 -16.54 -11.09
C VAL A 14 0.97 -17.96 -10.73
N SER A 15 1.42 -18.72 -11.72
CA SER A 15 1.97 -20.06 -11.49
C SER A 15 3.26 -20.02 -10.68
N GLU A 16 4.13 -19.03 -10.94
CA GLU A 16 5.35 -18.81 -10.16
C GLU A 16 5.05 -18.48 -8.69
N LEU A 17 4.11 -17.57 -8.44
CA LEU A 17 3.70 -17.23 -7.08
C LEU A 17 3.08 -18.43 -6.36
N SER A 18 2.20 -19.18 -7.04
CA SER A 18 1.64 -20.42 -6.49
C SER A 18 2.74 -21.41 -6.08
N THR A 19 3.76 -21.57 -6.92
CA THR A 19 4.93 -22.42 -6.64
C THR A 19 5.75 -21.88 -5.47
N TYR A 20 6.02 -20.57 -5.45
CA TYR A 20 6.77 -19.93 -4.37
C TYR A 20 6.07 -20.09 -3.02
N LEU A 21 4.75 -19.88 -2.96
CA LEU A 21 3.97 -20.03 -1.73
C LEU A 21 3.94 -21.49 -1.20
N GLN A 22 4.24 -22.48 -2.04
CA GLN A 22 4.39 -23.89 -1.64
C GLN A 22 5.81 -24.23 -1.15
N SER A 23 6.80 -23.36 -1.41
CA SER A 23 8.16 -23.54 -0.91
C SER A 23 8.23 -23.34 0.63
N ALA A 24 9.34 -23.79 1.23
CA ALA A 24 9.59 -23.58 2.66
C ALA A 24 9.64 -22.09 3.03
N GLU A 25 10.24 -21.27 2.16
CA GLU A 25 10.37 -19.82 2.34
C GLU A 25 9.01 -19.11 2.25
N GLY A 26 8.26 -19.37 1.18
CA GLY A 26 6.92 -18.82 1.02
C GLY A 26 5.98 -19.24 2.16
N SER A 27 6.08 -20.50 2.61
CA SER A 27 5.34 -20.98 3.78
C SER A 27 5.71 -20.23 5.06
N TRP A 28 6.99 -19.90 5.26
CA TRP A 28 7.45 -19.11 6.40
C TRP A 28 6.91 -17.67 6.36
N ILE A 29 6.91 -17.03 5.19
CA ILE A 29 6.32 -15.69 5.00
C ILE A 29 4.83 -15.70 5.34
N ILE A 30 4.07 -16.66 4.82
CA ILE A 30 2.63 -16.80 5.12
C ILE A 30 2.38 -16.95 6.62
N LYS A 31 3.18 -17.79 7.29
CA LYS A 31 3.07 -18.01 8.74
C LYS A 31 3.37 -16.73 9.52
N THR A 32 4.38 -15.99 9.10
CA THR A 32 4.76 -14.71 9.73
C THR A 32 3.67 -13.66 9.56
N TYR A 33 3.14 -13.48 8.34
CA TYR A 33 1.97 -12.64 8.05
C TYR A 33 0.81 -12.95 8.99
N TYR A 34 0.53 -14.23 9.21
CA TYR A 34 -0.62 -14.63 10.01
C TYR A 34 -0.43 -14.44 11.50
N ASN A 35 0.74 -14.76 12.02
CA ASN A 35 1.04 -14.54 13.42
C ASN A 35 0.90 -13.05 13.77
N GLU A 36 1.32 -12.16 12.87
CA GLU A 36 1.09 -10.72 13.01
C GLU A 36 -0.41 -10.35 12.94
N ALA A 37 -1.16 -10.94 11.99
CA ALA A 37 -2.61 -10.74 11.90
C ALA A 37 -3.35 -11.19 13.17
N LEU A 38 -2.96 -12.33 13.74
CA LEU A 38 -3.50 -12.86 14.99
C LEU A 38 -3.09 -12.02 16.19
N HIS A 39 -1.84 -11.59 16.26
CA HIS A 39 -1.37 -10.67 17.29
C HIS A 39 -2.16 -9.36 17.26
N PHE A 40 -2.45 -8.85 16.07
CA PHE A 40 -3.30 -7.68 15.87
C PHE A 40 -4.75 -7.94 16.33
N ALA A 41 -5.30 -9.11 16.01
CA ALA A 41 -6.66 -9.49 16.39
C ALA A 41 -6.80 -9.94 17.86
N GLN A 42 -5.69 -10.10 18.60
CA GLN A 42 -5.65 -10.69 19.94
C GLN A 42 -6.27 -12.10 20.02
N VAL A 43 -6.09 -12.90 18.97
CA VAL A 43 -6.64 -14.27 18.89
C VAL A 43 -5.51 -15.30 18.95
N SER A 44 -5.72 -16.43 19.63
CA SER A 44 -4.75 -17.53 19.73
C SER A 44 -4.78 -18.44 18.49
N TYR A 45 -3.61 -18.88 18.03
CA TYR A 45 -3.44 -19.78 16.88
C TYR A 45 -3.86 -21.22 17.18
N SER A 46 -4.58 -21.85 16.25
CA SER A 46 -4.73 -23.31 16.21
C SER A 46 -4.25 -23.88 14.87
N ASP A 47 -3.76 -25.13 14.86
CA ASP A 47 -3.38 -25.83 13.63
C ASP A 47 -4.58 -26.03 12.66
N GLN A 48 -5.81 -25.91 13.16
CA GLN A 48 -7.04 -25.98 12.37
C GLN A 48 -7.23 -24.74 11.48
N ASP A 49 -6.50 -23.65 11.71
CA ASP A 49 -6.59 -22.41 10.92
C ASP A 49 -5.77 -22.45 9.62
N LYS A 50 -4.95 -23.49 9.40
CA LYS A 50 -4.11 -23.64 8.19
C LYS A 50 -4.86 -23.65 6.85
N PRO A 51 -6.06 -24.24 6.71
CA PRO A 51 -6.82 -24.17 5.46
C PRO A 51 -7.32 -22.76 5.16
N VAL A 52 -7.81 -22.06 6.21
CA VAL A 52 -8.25 -20.66 6.12
C VAL A 52 -7.10 -19.77 5.63
N LEU A 53 -5.88 -20.05 6.08
CA LEU A 53 -4.67 -19.37 5.62
C LEU A 53 -4.37 -19.51 4.14
N ARG A 54 -4.47 -20.73 3.61
CA ARG A 54 -4.27 -20.96 2.18
C ARG A 54 -5.32 -20.22 1.36
N ASP A 55 -6.57 -20.22 1.81
CA ASP A 55 -7.63 -19.43 1.16
C ASP A 55 -7.44 -17.92 1.33
N HIS A 56 -6.80 -17.47 2.42
CA HIS A 56 -6.46 -16.05 2.59
C HIS A 56 -5.39 -15.57 1.62
N MET A 57 -4.50 -16.47 1.18
CA MET A 57 -3.42 -16.21 0.23
C MET A 57 -3.78 -16.49 -1.22
N ARG A 58 -4.93 -17.13 -1.49
CA ARG A 58 -5.46 -17.22 -2.84
C ARG A 58 -5.79 -15.83 -3.33
N ILE A 59 -4.92 -15.29 -4.17
CA ILE A 59 -5.15 -14.06 -4.95
C ILE A 59 -6.13 -14.44 -6.07
N ALA A 60 -7.34 -14.81 -5.69
CA ALA A 60 -8.44 -14.90 -6.62
C ALA A 60 -8.93 -13.46 -6.83
N THR A 61 -8.15 -12.66 -7.57
CA THR A 61 -8.74 -11.44 -8.11
C THR A 61 -9.78 -11.91 -9.13
N VAL A 62 -11.00 -11.39 -9.02
CA VAL A 62 -12.08 -11.71 -9.97
C VAL A 62 -11.80 -11.05 -11.34
N ILE A 63 -10.68 -10.32 -11.47
CA ILE A 63 -10.35 -9.44 -12.59
C ILE A 63 -9.06 -9.99 -13.21
N PRO A 64 -9.16 -10.82 -14.27
CA PRO A 64 -8.01 -11.47 -14.87
C PRO A 64 -6.84 -10.52 -15.17
N GLU A 65 -7.14 -9.30 -15.63
CA GLU A 65 -6.20 -8.24 -16.01
C GLU A 65 -5.27 -7.83 -14.86
N LEU A 66 -5.77 -7.85 -13.61
CA LEU A 66 -4.96 -7.48 -12.43
C LEU A 66 -4.26 -8.68 -11.81
N THR A 67 -4.60 -9.90 -12.20
CA THR A 67 -4.09 -11.10 -11.53
C THR A 67 -2.58 -11.27 -11.76
N GLN A 68 -2.11 -11.11 -13.00
CA GLN A 68 -0.68 -11.22 -13.33
C GLN A 68 0.16 -10.14 -12.64
N VAL A 69 -0.24 -8.86 -12.75
CA VAL A 69 0.53 -7.76 -12.13
C VAL A 69 0.50 -7.80 -10.60
N THR A 70 -0.59 -8.28 -10.00
CA THR A 70 -0.66 -8.47 -8.54
C THR A 70 0.26 -9.61 -8.11
N ALA A 71 0.34 -10.69 -8.89
CA ALA A 71 1.25 -11.79 -8.62
C ALA A 71 2.72 -11.34 -8.77
N GLU A 72 3.05 -10.57 -9.82
CA GLU A 72 4.37 -9.96 -10.00
C GLU A 72 4.73 -9.05 -8.81
N TYR A 73 3.80 -8.20 -8.36
CA TYR A 73 4.00 -7.34 -7.19
C TYR A 73 4.35 -8.16 -5.94
N LEU A 74 3.63 -9.25 -5.68
CA LEU A 74 3.89 -10.09 -4.51
C LEU A 74 5.22 -10.84 -4.62
N LEU A 75 5.54 -11.37 -5.80
CA LEU A 75 6.85 -11.99 -6.07
C LEU A 75 7.99 -11.00 -5.88
N CYS A 76 7.88 -9.78 -6.41
CA CYS A 76 8.88 -8.73 -6.22
C CYS A 76 9.08 -8.43 -4.73
N ASN A 77 7.99 -8.31 -3.96
CA ASN A 77 8.09 -8.10 -2.53
C ASN A 77 8.79 -9.26 -1.81
N PHE A 78 8.43 -10.50 -2.13
CA PHE A 78 8.93 -11.68 -1.43
C PHE A 78 10.34 -12.09 -1.84
N GLN A 79 10.68 -12.00 -3.13
CA GLN A 79 11.92 -12.53 -3.69
C GLN A 79 13.01 -11.46 -3.85
N GLU A 80 12.64 -10.18 -3.88
CA GLU A 80 13.60 -9.10 -4.13
C GLU A 80 13.67 -8.15 -2.93
N ILE A 81 12.53 -7.55 -2.56
CA ILE A 81 12.49 -6.48 -1.55
C ILE A 81 12.76 -7.01 -0.14
N MET A 82 12.05 -8.06 0.30
CA MET A 82 12.24 -8.62 1.65
C MET A 82 13.68 -9.14 1.85
N PRO A 83 14.26 -9.94 0.95
CA PRO A 83 15.64 -10.37 1.07
C PRO A 83 16.61 -9.19 1.16
N TYR A 84 16.41 -8.15 0.35
CA TYR A 84 17.22 -6.93 0.40
C TYR A 84 17.12 -6.23 1.77
N LEU A 85 15.91 -5.98 2.29
CA LEU A 85 15.72 -5.31 3.58
C LEU A 85 16.25 -6.11 4.78
N LEU A 86 16.29 -7.44 4.67
CA LEU A 86 16.79 -8.33 5.72
C LEU A 86 18.33 -8.47 5.72
N GLN A 87 19.03 -8.00 4.69
CA GLN A 87 20.49 -8.05 4.66
C GLN A 87 21.10 -7.17 5.76
N PRO A 88 22.10 -7.67 6.51
CA PRO A 88 22.81 -6.87 7.51
C PRO A 88 23.43 -5.58 6.95
N SER A 89 23.82 -5.60 5.67
CA SER A 89 24.51 -4.52 4.96
C SER A 89 23.59 -3.42 4.43
N THR A 90 22.27 -3.58 4.49
CA THR A 90 21.34 -2.59 3.96
C THR A 90 21.36 -1.32 4.83
N PRO A 91 21.69 -0.15 4.25
CA PRO A 91 21.75 1.10 4.99
C PRO A 91 20.42 1.44 5.65
N GLU A 92 20.49 2.15 6.79
CA GLU A 92 19.33 2.82 7.41
C GLU A 92 18.15 1.91 7.73
N VAL A 93 18.34 0.59 7.76
CA VAL A 93 17.40 -0.30 8.43
C VAL A 93 17.63 -0.15 9.93
N VAL A 94 17.20 0.99 10.48
CA VAL A 94 17.18 1.25 11.91
C VAL A 94 16.53 0.04 12.59
N THR A 95 17.01 -0.36 13.77
CA THR A 95 16.48 -1.51 14.52
C THR A 95 14.94 -1.53 14.56
N GLY A 96 14.31 -0.35 14.61
CA GLY A 96 12.85 -0.19 14.52
C GLY A 96 12.22 -0.63 13.19
N ILE A 97 12.86 -0.40 12.03
CA ILE A 97 12.35 -0.88 10.74
C ILE A 97 12.41 -2.40 10.69
N ARG A 98 13.52 -3.01 11.15
CA ARG A 98 13.63 -4.49 11.24
C ARG A 98 12.54 -5.11 12.11
N GLU A 99 12.22 -4.47 13.22
CA GLU A 99 11.12 -4.88 14.11
C GLU A 99 9.74 -4.64 13.49
N ASP A 100 9.60 -3.66 12.60
CA ASP A 100 8.37 -3.36 11.86
C ASP A 100 8.25 -4.16 10.55
N ILE A 101 9.31 -4.81 10.02
CA ILE A 101 9.23 -5.65 8.81
C ILE A 101 8.13 -6.72 8.92
N PRO A 102 7.97 -7.46 10.05
CA PRO A 102 6.83 -8.36 10.21
C PRO A 102 5.47 -7.67 10.03
N ARG A 103 5.31 -6.46 10.59
CA ARG A 103 4.10 -5.64 10.42
C ARG A 103 3.94 -5.12 9.00
N GLY A 104 5.03 -4.76 8.34
CA GLY A 104 5.06 -4.38 6.93
C GLY A 104 4.66 -5.54 6.01
N ALA A 105 5.11 -6.75 6.34
CA ALA A 105 4.76 -7.98 5.64
C ALA A 105 3.26 -8.28 5.72
N TYR A 106 2.61 -7.93 6.84
CA TYR A 106 1.15 -7.94 6.92
C TYR A 106 0.51 -7.08 5.82
N SER A 107 0.98 -5.85 5.62
CA SER A 107 0.43 -4.98 4.59
C SER A 107 0.76 -5.41 3.15
N ILE A 108 1.89 -6.07 2.90
CA ILE A 108 2.27 -6.60 1.57
C ILE A 108 1.15 -7.47 1.00
N VAL A 109 0.59 -8.35 1.83
CA VAL A 109 -0.48 -9.29 1.44
C VAL A 109 -1.87 -8.68 1.64
N ASN A 110 -2.09 -7.97 2.74
CA ASN A 110 -3.43 -7.51 3.10
C ASN A 110 -3.96 -6.41 2.16
N VAL A 111 -3.09 -5.55 1.61
CA VAL A 111 -3.51 -4.49 0.69
C VAL A 111 -4.03 -5.05 -0.64
N PRO A 112 -3.27 -5.89 -1.38
CA PRO A 112 -3.79 -6.55 -2.59
C PRO A 112 -5.07 -7.34 -2.36
N ARG A 113 -5.17 -8.03 -1.23
CA ARG A 113 -6.39 -8.76 -0.85
C ARG A 113 -7.58 -7.82 -0.65
N THR A 114 -7.39 -6.71 0.06
CA THR A 114 -8.44 -5.72 0.31
C THR A 114 -8.92 -5.10 -1.00
N ILE A 115 -7.98 -4.72 -1.87
CA ILE A 115 -8.24 -4.26 -3.23
C ILE A 115 -9.05 -5.30 -4.00
N GLY A 116 -8.59 -6.55 -4.03
CA GLY A 116 -9.27 -7.64 -4.72
C GLY A 116 -10.72 -7.83 -4.26
N LYS A 117 -10.99 -7.75 -2.95
CA LYS A 117 -12.36 -7.82 -2.40
C LYS A 117 -13.23 -6.65 -2.86
N LEU A 118 -12.73 -5.42 -2.75
CA LEU A 118 -13.46 -4.21 -3.14
C LEU A 118 -13.76 -4.20 -4.64
N LEU A 119 -12.79 -4.59 -5.47
CA LEU A 119 -12.96 -4.65 -6.90
C LEU A 119 -13.87 -5.80 -7.34
N ALA A 120 -13.81 -6.96 -6.68
CA ALA A 120 -14.72 -8.07 -6.95
C ALA A 120 -16.19 -7.68 -6.72
N GLN A 121 -16.48 -6.89 -5.69
CA GLN A 121 -17.82 -6.34 -5.46
C GLN A 121 -18.26 -5.42 -6.62
N ARG A 122 -17.39 -4.52 -7.07
CA ARG A 122 -17.66 -3.63 -8.21
C ARG A 122 -17.84 -4.39 -9.51
N TYR A 123 -16.97 -5.37 -9.78
CA TYR A 123 -17.00 -6.19 -10.98
C TYR A 123 -18.33 -6.95 -11.09
N ARG A 124 -18.74 -7.65 -10.02
CA ARG A 124 -20.03 -8.36 -9.97
C ARG A 124 -21.23 -7.44 -10.12
N ALA A 125 -21.12 -6.18 -9.68
CA ALA A 125 -22.15 -5.17 -9.84
C ALA A 125 -22.12 -4.44 -11.19
N GLY A 126 -21.17 -4.74 -12.09
CA GLY A 126 -20.98 -4.00 -13.34
C GLY A 126 -20.52 -2.55 -13.17
N LEU A 127 -19.94 -2.22 -12.01
CA LEU A 127 -19.46 -0.88 -11.63
C LEU A 127 -17.95 -0.70 -11.76
N LEU A 128 -17.22 -1.75 -12.13
CA LEU A 128 -15.78 -1.67 -12.35
C LEU A 128 -15.50 -1.00 -13.69
N ARG A 129 -14.80 0.14 -13.67
CA ARG A 129 -14.39 0.86 -14.89
C ARG A 129 -13.01 0.41 -15.36
N GLN A 130 -12.81 0.42 -16.68
CA GLN A 130 -11.52 0.10 -17.28
C GLN A 130 -10.42 1.07 -16.85
N GLY A 131 -10.75 2.36 -16.68
CA GLY A 131 -9.80 3.37 -16.18
C GLY A 131 -9.24 3.00 -14.81
N GLN A 132 -10.06 2.50 -13.89
CA GLN A 132 -9.61 2.03 -12.57
C GLN A 132 -8.64 0.85 -12.67
N VAL A 133 -8.93 -0.12 -13.55
CA VAL A 133 -8.06 -1.28 -13.80
C VAL A 133 -6.70 -0.81 -14.30
N GLN A 134 -6.68 0.08 -15.30
CA GLN A 134 -5.44 0.64 -15.86
C GLN A 134 -4.61 1.42 -14.83
N LEU A 135 -5.24 2.22 -13.98
CA LEU A 135 -4.54 2.96 -12.93
C LEU A 135 -3.91 2.04 -11.88
N LEU A 136 -4.62 0.98 -11.48
CA LEU A 136 -4.10 0.00 -10.53
C LEU A 136 -2.92 -0.77 -11.13
N GLU A 137 -3.03 -1.22 -12.37
CA GLU A 137 -1.93 -1.89 -13.08
C GLU A 137 -0.71 -0.97 -13.18
N ALA A 138 -0.90 0.27 -13.64
CA ALA A 138 0.19 1.25 -13.74
C ALA A 138 0.85 1.52 -12.39
N THR A 139 0.07 1.58 -11.31
CA THR A 139 0.60 1.78 -9.94
C THR A 139 1.45 0.60 -9.50
N TYR A 140 0.99 -0.64 -9.70
CA TYR A 140 1.78 -1.83 -9.37
C TYR A 140 3.08 -1.87 -10.17
N ARG A 141 3.03 -1.67 -11.48
CA ARG A 141 4.22 -1.68 -12.35
C ARG A 141 5.21 -0.58 -11.98
N SER A 142 4.72 0.62 -11.69
CA SER A 142 5.56 1.74 -11.26
C SER A 142 6.28 1.44 -9.96
N TYR A 143 5.58 0.89 -8.97
CA TYR A 143 6.19 0.47 -7.70
C TYR A 143 7.24 -0.62 -7.90
N ILE A 144 6.94 -1.67 -8.66
CA ILE A 144 7.90 -2.76 -8.94
C ILE A 144 9.18 -2.20 -9.58
N ALA A 145 9.03 -1.30 -10.56
CA ALA A 145 10.16 -0.66 -11.23
C ALA A 145 10.95 0.26 -10.28
N GLU A 146 10.27 1.07 -9.47
CA GLU A 146 10.88 1.96 -8.48
C GLU A 146 11.64 1.17 -7.40
N ALA A 147 11.03 0.14 -6.82
CA ALA A 147 11.66 -0.71 -5.81
C ALA A 147 12.91 -1.43 -6.36
N ARG A 148 12.82 -2.00 -7.56
CA ARG A 148 13.98 -2.59 -8.26
C ARG A 148 15.08 -1.56 -8.51
N ASN A 149 14.71 -0.32 -8.83
CA ASN A 149 15.68 0.76 -9.02
C ASN A 149 16.35 1.17 -7.71
N LEU A 150 15.59 1.30 -6.62
CA LEU A 150 16.11 1.59 -5.29
C LEU A 150 17.11 0.50 -4.83
N ILE A 151 16.75 -0.78 -5.01
CA ILE A 151 17.63 -1.92 -4.71
C ILE A 151 18.92 -1.85 -5.53
N ARG A 152 18.84 -1.62 -6.85
CA ARG A 152 20.03 -1.52 -7.73
C ARG A 152 20.96 -0.37 -7.34
N ASN A 153 20.41 0.74 -6.85
CA ASN A 153 21.17 1.90 -6.39
C ASN A 153 21.58 1.82 -4.92
N GLN A 154 21.36 0.67 -4.26
CA GLN A 154 21.69 0.44 -2.86
C GLN A 154 21.04 1.46 -1.90
N ALA A 155 19.80 1.85 -2.18
CA ALA A 155 19.04 2.76 -1.32
C ALA A 155 18.84 2.18 0.09
N GLY A 156 18.67 3.04 1.08
CA GLY A 156 18.34 2.62 2.44
C GLY A 156 17.00 1.90 2.54
N GLY A 157 16.80 1.22 3.67
CA GLY A 157 15.52 0.58 3.95
C GLY A 157 14.35 1.56 4.03
N GLU A 158 14.64 2.80 4.44
CA GLU A 158 13.64 3.86 4.60
C GLU A 158 13.02 4.25 3.25
N GLU A 159 13.83 4.47 2.21
CA GLU A 159 13.32 4.88 0.90
C GLU A 159 12.45 3.80 0.26
N ILE A 160 12.81 2.53 0.45
CA ILE A 160 12.03 1.39 -0.06
C ILE A 160 10.68 1.29 0.66
N VAL A 161 10.67 1.44 1.99
CA VAL A 161 9.44 1.43 2.79
C VAL A 161 8.54 2.62 2.43
N GLU A 162 9.12 3.79 2.20
CA GLU A 162 8.37 4.97 1.77
C GLU A 162 7.75 4.77 0.37
N ALA A 163 8.49 4.21 -0.59
CA ALA A 163 7.97 3.89 -1.92
C ALA A 163 6.78 2.90 -1.85
N ASP A 164 6.92 1.85 -1.03
CA ASP A 164 5.86 0.87 -0.77
C ASP A 164 4.63 1.52 -0.14
N TRP A 165 4.82 2.41 0.83
CA TRP A 165 3.71 3.13 1.45
C TRP A 165 2.98 4.02 0.44
N GLN A 166 3.72 4.80 -0.36
CA GLN A 166 3.12 5.67 -1.38
C GLN A 166 2.32 4.86 -2.39
N ALA A 167 2.86 3.75 -2.89
CA ALA A 167 2.17 2.84 -3.79
C ALA A 167 0.87 2.31 -3.19
N ARG A 168 0.92 1.80 -1.95
CA ARG A 168 -0.28 1.32 -1.24
C ARG A 168 -1.32 2.42 -1.02
N GLY A 169 -0.87 3.63 -0.69
CA GLY A 169 -1.72 4.80 -0.54
C GLY A 169 -2.51 5.10 -1.81
N LEU A 170 -1.85 5.08 -2.96
CA LEU A 170 -2.46 5.27 -4.27
C LEU A 170 -3.41 4.14 -4.65
N LEU A 171 -2.99 2.88 -4.46
CA LEU A 171 -3.85 1.72 -4.72
C LEU A 171 -5.16 1.80 -3.91
N MET A 172 -5.06 2.12 -2.62
CA MET A 172 -6.22 2.30 -1.74
C MET A 172 -7.09 3.50 -2.12
N PHE A 173 -6.47 4.58 -2.63
CA PHE A 173 -7.19 5.73 -3.15
C PHE A 173 -8.04 5.38 -4.38
N PHE A 174 -7.48 4.65 -5.36
CA PHE A 174 -8.20 4.28 -6.58
C PHE A 174 -9.37 3.30 -6.34
N VAL A 175 -9.27 2.47 -5.30
CA VAL A 175 -10.40 1.59 -4.90
C VAL A 175 -11.33 2.22 -3.87
N HIS A 176 -11.08 3.46 -3.46
CA HIS A 176 -11.94 4.14 -2.49
C HIS A 176 -13.34 4.38 -3.07
N ARG A 177 -14.37 4.33 -2.21
CA ARG A 177 -15.76 4.52 -2.64
C ARG A 177 -16.06 5.91 -3.21
N ASP A 178 -15.27 6.90 -2.84
CA ASP A 178 -15.43 8.29 -3.28
C ASP A 178 -14.67 8.59 -4.59
N PHE A 179 -13.75 7.70 -4.99
CA PHE A 179 -13.08 7.81 -6.28
C PHE A 179 -14.00 7.27 -7.39
N ARG A 180 -14.95 8.12 -7.81
CA ARG A 180 -15.99 7.81 -8.81
C ARG A 180 -15.88 8.59 -10.11
N SER A 181 -14.89 9.47 -10.26
CA SER A 181 -14.81 10.37 -11.41
C SER A 181 -14.04 9.73 -12.57
N GLU A 182 -14.77 9.24 -13.57
CA GLU A 182 -14.19 8.77 -14.85
C GLU A 182 -13.37 9.88 -15.53
N ARG A 183 -13.84 11.14 -15.46
CA ARG A 183 -13.08 12.28 -15.99
C ARG A 183 -11.71 12.41 -15.33
N LEU A 184 -11.63 12.21 -14.00
CA LEU A 184 -10.37 12.24 -13.28
C LEU A 184 -9.49 11.04 -13.67
N GLU A 185 -10.06 9.85 -13.83
CA GLU A 185 -9.32 8.67 -14.30
C GLU A 185 -8.68 8.91 -15.67
N CYS A 186 -9.46 9.42 -16.63
CA CYS A 186 -8.98 9.77 -17.97
C CYS A 186 -7.89 10.85 -17.93
N LEU A 187 -8.02 11.84 -17.05
CA LEU A 187 -7.02 12.90 -16.89
C LEU A 187 -5.70 12.33 -16.35
N ILE A 188 -5.76 11.48 -15.32
CA ILE A 188 -4.57 10.83 -14.77
C ILE A 188 -3.94 9.92 -15.83
N ALA A 189 -4.73 9.07 -16.48
CA ALA A 189 -4.24 8.17 -17.53
C ALA A 189 -3.62 8.92 -18.71
N LYS A 190 -4.15 10.10 -19.08
CA LYS A 190 -3.54 10.97 -20.08
C LYS A 190 -2.16 11.42 -19.61
N HIS A 191 -2.05 11.98 -18.40
CA HIS A 191 -0.77 12.41 -17.85
C HIS A 191 0.26 11.29 -17.71
N LEU A 192 -0.18 10.04 -17.47
CA LEU A 192 0.70 8.88 -17.41
C LEU A 192 1.18 8.39 -18.78
N ARG A 193 0.43 8.68 -19.86
CA ARG A 193 0.77 8.29 -21.23
C ARG A 193 1.50 9.35 -22.03
N ASP A 194 1.39 10.62 -21.62
CA ASP A 194 2.06 11.70 -22.31
C ASP A 194 3.58 11.48 -22.22
N ASP A 195 4.24 11.24 -23.35
CA ASP A 195 5.70 11.03 -23.48
C ASP A 195 6.53 12.29 -23.11
N GLY A 196 5.85 13.36 -22.67
CA GLY A 196 6.48 14.59 -22.22
C GLY A 196 7.16 14.45 -20.85
N PRO A 197 7.96 15.45 -20.44
CA PRO A 197 8.51 15.48 -19.11
C PRO A 197 7.38 15.44 -18.07
N VAL A 198 7.50 14.56 -17.08
CA VAL A 198 6.54 14.43 -15.98
C VAL A 198 6.39 15.79 -15.29
N ASP A 199 5.16 16.28 -15.18
CA ASP A 199 4.86 17.48 -14.41
C ASP A 199 5.04 17.19 -12.91
N MET A 200 6.26 17.41 -12.42
CA MET A 200 6.62 17.21 -11.03
C MET A 200 5.84 18.13 -10.08
N THR A 201 5.30 19.25 -10.56
CA THR A 201 4.43 20.14 -9.78
C THR A 201 3.10 19.44 -9.51
N LEU A 202 2.50 18.85 -10.54
CA LEU A 202 1.28 18.04 -10.41
C LEU A 202 1.51 16.85 -9.49
N VAL A 203 2.61 16.12 -9.65
CA VAL A 203 2.99 15.01 -8.75
C VAL A 203 3.10 15.50 -7.30
N GLY A 204 3.75 16.64 -7.08
CA GLY A 204 3.86 17.28 -5.76
C GLY A 204 2.50 17.62 -5.15
N MET A 205 1.58 18.20 -5.94
CA MET A 205 0.22 18.52 -5.48
C MET A 205 -0.60 17.27 -5.13
N VAL A 206 -0.51 16.20 -5.94
CA VAL A 206 -1.18 14.93 -5.67
C VAL A 206 -0.61 14.26 -4.42
N ARG A 207 0.72 14.26 -4.26
CA ARG A 207 1.39 13.77 -3.05
C ARG A 207 0.94 14.55 -1.82
N ALA A 208 0.94 15.89 -1.87
CA ALA A 208 0.52 16.72 -0.75
C ALA A 208 -0.93 16.42 -0.32
N LYS A 209 -1.86 16.27 -1.26
CA LYS A 209 -3.25 15.90 -0.95
C LYS A 209 -3.40 14.48 -0.41
N THR A 210 -2.70 13.52 -1.02
CA THR A 210 -2.76 12.10 -0.61
C THR A 210 -2.14 11.88 0.77
N LEU A 211 -0.98 12.49 1.02
CA LEU A 211 -0.29 12.45 2.31
C LEU A 211 -1.11 13.14 3.39
N ARG A 212 -1.74 14.29 3.12
CA ARG A 212 -2.62 14.98 4.06
C ARG A 212 -3.76 14.08 4.58
N ILE A 213 -4.36 13.25 3.72
CA ILE A 213 -5.39 12.28 4.13
C ILE A 213 -4.80 11.17 5.02
N GLN A 214 -3.60 10.66 4.69
CA GLN A 214 -2.91 9.66 5.51
C GLN A 214 -2.46 10.24 6.86
N TRP A 215 -2.03 11.50 6.87
CA TRP A 215 -1.70 12.27 8.07
C TRP A 215 -2.90 12.39 9.01
N TYR A 216 -4.08 12.74 8.49
CA TYR A 216 -5.30 12.80 9.29
C TYR A 216 -5.67 11.44 9.89
N ARG A 217 -5.51 10.35 9.13
CA ARG A 217 -5.74 8.98 9.62
C ARG A 217 -4.75 8.55 10.70
N ALA A 218 -3.47 8.89 10.55
CA ALA A 218 -2.45 8.62 11.57
C ALA A 218 -2.72 9.38 12.88
N HIS A 219 -3.10 10.66 12.77
CA HIS A 219 -3.48 11.47 13.94
C HIS A 219 -4.76 10.98 14.64
N LEU A 220 -5.77 10.55 13.89
CA LEU A 220 -6.99 9.93 14.43
C LEU A 220 -6.65 8.69 15.28
N SER A 221 -5.80 7.80 14.77
CA SER A 221 -5.36 6.59 15.49
C SER A 221 -4.67 6.90 16.83
N LYS A 222 -3.91 8.01 16.90
CA LYS A 222 -3.23 8.52 18.10
C LYS A 222 -4.22 9.02 19.17
N SER A 223 -5.33 9.62 18.73
CA SER A 223 -6.33 10.23 19.61
C SER A 223 -7.34 9.25 20.20
N THR A 224 -7.43 8.02 19.67
CA THR A 224 -8.50 7.07 20.04
C THR A 224 -8.05 5.76 20.70
N SER A 225 -6.80 5.29 20.61
CA SER A 225 -6.39 4.06 21.34
C SER A 225 -4.91 3.66 21.28
N SER A 226 -4.36 3.32 22.48
CA SER A 226 -3.19 2.47 22.81
C SER A 226 -1.76 2.84 22.30
N PRO A 227 -0.70 2.69 23.14
CA PRO A 227 0.71 2.93 22.79
C PRO A 227 1.23 2.23 21.52
N LYS A 228 0.55 1.20 21.01
CA LYS A 228 0.93 0.51 19.77
C LYS A 228 0.73 1.36 18.50
N ALA A 229 -0.07 2.43 18.54
CA ALA A 229 -0.24 3.38 17.43
C ALA A 229 1.04 4.19 17.11
N LEU A 230 1.98 4.29 18.06
CA LEU A 230 3.23 5.06 17.95
C LEU A 230 4.25 4.47 16.95
N ALA A 231 4.10 3.22 16.52
CA ALA A 231 5.03 2.60 15.55
C ALA A 231 4.77 3.08 14.11
N ARG A 232 3.52 3.41 13.77
CA ARG A 232 3.19 4.01 12.45
C ARG A 232 3.71 5.44 12.29
N ASP A 233 4.04 6.12 13.39
CA ASP A 233 4.50 7.51 13.41
C ASP A 233 5.98 7.68 13.08
N ARG A 234 6.79 6.61 13.12
CA ARG A 234 8.24 6.71 12.94
C ARG A 234 8.69 6.79 11.50
N HIS A 235 7.80 6.77 10.51
CA HIS A 235 8.20 6.72 9.09
C HIS A 235 7.71 7.90 8.25
N ILE A 236 6.91 8.81 8.82
CA ILE A 236 6.57 10.09 8.16
C ILE A 236 7.65 11.13 8.52
N TRP A 237 8.86 10.95 8.02
CA TRP A 237 10.02 11.81 8.37
C TRP A 237 10.00 13.20 7.75
N ARG A 238 8.97 13.53 6.97
CA ARG A 238 8.66 14.91 6.60
C ARG A 238 7.49 15.45 7.40
N TYR A 239 7.55 15.32 8.72
CA TYR A 239 6.83 16.26 9.55
C TYR A 239 7.19 17.67 9.05
N ASP A 240 6.21 18.41 8.55
CA ASP A 240 6.26 19.86 8.61
C ASP A 240 6.55 20.19 10.08
N THR A 241 7.82 20.51 10.35
CA THR A 241 8.32 20.76 11.69
C THR A 241 7.63 21.97 12.31
N GLN A 242 7.11 22.88 11.47
CA GLN A 242 6.26 23.98 11.92
C GLN A 242 4.89 23.47 12.35
N LEU A 243 4.26 22.58 11.57
CA LEU A 243 2.98 21.96 11.96
C LEU A 243 3.11 21.12 13.24
N LEU A 244 4.17 20.31 13.35
CA LEU A 244 4.43 19.50 14.53
C LEU A 244 4.73 20.40 15.75
N GLY A 245 5.55 21.44 15.58
CA GLY A 245 5.82 22.43 16.61
C GLY A 245 4.55 23.13 17.09
N ALA A 246 3.68 23.53 16.16
CA ALA A 246 2.38 24.12 16.46
C ALA A 246 1.50 23.14 17.24
N LEU A 247 1.39 21.88 16.81
CA LEU A 247 0.60 20.85 17.48
C LEU A 247 1.10 20.49 18.89
N LEU A 248 2.43 20.45 19.08
CA LEU A 248 3.05 20.21 20.38
C LEU A 248 2.83 21.38 21.36
N GLY A 249 2.68 22.60 20.82
CA GLY A 249 2.31 23.79 21.60
C GLY A 249 0.86 23.81 22.08
N LEU A 250 0.00 22.91 21.58
CA LEU A 250 -1.42 22.84 21.96
C LEU A 250 -1.63 21.87 23.12
N SER A 251 -2.33 22.36 24.14
CA SER A 251 -2.48 21.72 25.44
C SER A 251 -3.58 20.66 25.47
N SER A 252 -4.59 20.77 24.61
CA SER A 252 -5.75 19.88 24.60
C SER A 252 -5.96 19.18 23.25
N VAL A 253 -6.64 18.03 23.30
CA VAL A 253 -7.07 17.30 22.10
C VAL A 253 -8.00 18.16 21.23
N GLN A 254 -8.85 18.98 21.85
CA GLN A 254 -9.81 19.81 21.11
C GLN A 254 -9.11 20.94 20.34
N GLU A 255 -8.09 21.57 20.93
CA GLU A 255 -7.25 22.57 20.25
C GLU A 255 -6.52 21.95 19.05
N ARG A 256 -5.94 20.76 19.22
CA ARG A 256 -5.28 20.05 18.12
C ARG A 256 -6.26 19.72 16.99
N LYS A 257 -7.49 19.31 17.32
CA LYS A 257 -8.56 19.08 16.33
C LYS A 257 -8.94 20.36 15.58
N GLN A 258 -9.16 21.45 16.29
CA GLN A 258 -9.50 22.74 15.67
C GLN A 258 -8.37 23.27 14.80
N PHE A 259 -7.12 23.18 15.26
CA PHE A 259 -5.94 23.55 14.49
C PHE A 259 -5.82 22.73 13.22
N ILE A 260 -5.99 21.41 13.33
CA ILE A 260 -6.01 20.50 12.18
C ILE A 260 -7.13 20.88 11.20
N ASN A 261 -8.36 21.12 11.67
CA ASN A 261 -9.47 21.55 10.82
C ASN A 261 -9.20 22.90 10.13
N GLY A 262 -8.55 23.84 10.82
CA GLY A 262 -8.15 25.13 10.26
C GLY A 262 -7.12 24.99 9.14
N VAL A 263 -6.09 24.16 9.34
CA VAL A 263 -5.10 23.84 8.30
C VAL A 263 -5.75 23.01 7.17
N ALA A 264 -6.71 22.16 7.52
CA ALA A 264 -7.47 21.33 6.60
C ALA A 264 -8.43 22.12 5.70
N GLY A 265 -8.94 23.25 6.17
CA GLY A 265 -10.04 23.95 5.52
C GLY A 265 -11.36 23.15 5.49
N GLU A 266 -11.44 22.04 6.22
CA GLU A 266 -12.60 21.15 6.30
C GLU A 266 -12.62 20.39 7.65
N ASP A 267 -13.79 19.89 8.06
CA ASP A 267 -13.88 19.12 9.31
C ASP A 267 -13.33 17.70 9.11
N CYS A 268 -12.18 17.45 9.72
CA CYS A 268 -11.45 16.18 9.64
C CYS A 268 -11.90 15.16 10.68
N PHE A 269 -12.80 15.52 11.61
CA PHE A 269 -13.12 14.70 12.80
C PHE A 269 -14.57 14.25 12.88
N VAL A 270 -15.30 14.26 11.77
CA VAL A 270 -16.65 13.69 11.67
C VAL A 270 -16.61 12.22 12.08
N SER A 271 -17.48 11.82 13.02
CA SER A 271 -17.40 10.50 13.64
C SER A 271 -17.57 9.38 12.60
N HIS A 272 -16.72 8.35 12.64
CA HIS A 272 -16.80 7.19 11.76
C HIS A 272 -18.15 6.45 11.80
N TYR A 273 -18.99 6.69 12.80
CA TYR A 273 -20.33 6.12 12.89
C TYR A 273 -21.29 6.63 11.81
N GLU A 274 -21.06 7.82 11.26
CA GLU A 274 -21.85 8.34 10.15
C GLU A 274 -21.34 7.86 8.78
N PHE A 275 -20.05 7.52 8.69
CA PHE A 275 -19.42 7.12 7.44
C PHE A 275 -19.88 5.74 6.92
N PHE A 276 -20.31 4.82 7.80
CA PHE A 276 -20.74 3.46 7.43
C PHE A 276 -22.27 3.24 7.41
N ARG A 277 -23.07 4.27 7.69
CA ARG A 277 -24.55 4.18 7.66
C ARG A 277 -25.20 4.64 6.34
N GLY A 278 -24.40 4.91 5.31
CA GLY A 278 -24.86 5.29 3.97
C GLY A 278 -24.38 4.34 2.90
#